data_AF-A0A439KQI4-F1
#
_entry.id   AF-A0A439KQI4-F1
#
_cell.length_a   1.000
_cell.length_b   1.000
_cell.length_c   1.000
_cell.angle_alpha   90.00
_cell.angle_beta   90.00
_cell.angle_gamma   90.00
#
_symmetry.space_group_name_H-M   'P 1'
#
loop_
_entity.id
_entity.type
_entity.pdbx_description
1 polymer ?
#
loop_
_entity_poly.entity_id
_entity_poly.type
_entity_poly.pdbx_seq_one_letter_code
_entity_poly.pdbx_strand_id
1 'polypeptide(L)'
;IMFVATINRTLKALGLAIIGAEYVLRWLPRGTHQFGKLVRPDELEKALAGAGLTIIDRTGVAYHPLADRWQRSKDMDVNYMVLAEKAPV
;
A
#
# COMPACT_ATOMS: atom_id res chain seq x y z
N ILE A 1 5.02 -7.97 -16.76
CA ILE A 1 4.55 -6.80 -15.98
C ILE A 1 3.79 -7.32 -14.77
N MET A 2 4.03 -6.74 -13.59
CA MET A 2 3.40 -7.09 -12.32
C MET A 2 2.94 -5.81 -11.62
N PHE A 3 1.70 -5.83 -11.12
CA PHE A 3 1.15 -4.78 -10.26
C PHE A 3 0.99 -5.34 -8.85
N VAL A 4 1.42 -4.58 -7.85
CA VAL A 4 1.21 -4.92 -6.44
C VAL A 4 0.57 -3.73 -5.76
N ALA A 5 -0.48 -3.95 -4.97
CA ALA A 5 -1.13 -2.92 -4.16
C ALA A 5 -1.31 -3.45 -2.73
N THR A 6 -0.88 -2.68 -1.73
CA THR A 6 -0.98 -3.10 -0.32
C THR A 6 -0.93 -1.91 0.65
N ILE A 7 -1.19 -2.17 1.93
CA ILE A 7 -1.09 -1.21 3.03
C ILE A 7 0.32 -1.25 3.60
N ASN A 8 0.89 -0.07 3.88
CA ASN A 8 2.22 0.06 4.44
C ASN A 8 2.23 -0.23 5.94
N ARG A 9 3.31 -0.81 6.47
CA ARG A 9 3.49 -1.01 7.91
C ARG A 9 4.06 0.26 8.56
N THR A 10 3.20 1.27 8.72
CA THR A 10 3.51 2.52 9.45
C THR A 10 2.46 2.81 10.53
N LEU A 11 2.81 3.65 11.51
CA LEU A 11 1.84 4.10 12.52
C LEU A 11 0.68 4.91 11.89
N LYS A 12 0.93 5.60 10.78
CA LYS A 12 -0.11 6.33 10.03
C LYS A 12 -1.10 5.37 9.37
N ALA A 13 -0.61 4.26 8.80
CA ALA A 13 -1.47 3.19 8.30
C ALA A 13 -2.25 2.50 9.43
N LEU A 14 -1.62 2.24 10.58
CA LEU A 14 -2.31 1.71 11.75
C LEU A 14 -3.47 2.63 12.17
N GLY A 15 -3.22 3.93 12.28
CA GLY A 15 -4.22 4.92 12.64
C GLY A 15 -5.35 5.04 11.62
N LEU A 16 -5.03 5.18 10.33
CA LEU A 16 -6.03 5.49 9.31
C LEU A 16 -6.67 4.24 8.68
N ALA A 17 -5.85 3.26 8.27
CA ALA A 17 -6.33 2.10 7.54
C ALA A 17 -6.88 0.99 8.45
N ILE A 18 -6.33 0.81 9.66
CA ILE A 18 -6.85 -0.19 10.60
C ILE A 18 -7.84 0.44 11.57
N ILE A 19 -7.38 1.36 12.42
CA ILE A 19 -8.25 1.98 13.45
C ILE A 19 -9.37 2.78 12.77
N GLY A 20 -9.02 3.64 11.81
CA GLY A 20 -9.98 4.43 11.06
C GLY A 20 -11.01 3.58 10.33
N ALA A 21 -10.58 2.67 9.45
CA ALA A 21 -11.50 1.90 8.62
C ALA A 21 -12.29 0.82 9.38
N GLU A 22 -11.67 0.09 10.32
CA GLU A 22 -12.31 -1.06 10.99
C GLU A 22 -13.05 -0.70 12.27
N TYR A 23 -12.57 0.29 13.03
CA TYR A 23 -13.12 0.61 14.36
C TYR A 23 -13.98 1.87 14.35
N VAL A 24 -13.58 2.90 13.61
CA VAL A 24 -14.29 4.20 13.57
C VAL A 24 -15.36 4.19 12.48
N LEU A 25 -14.94 4.07 11.21
CA LEU A 25 -15.82 4.16 10.04
C LEU A 25 -16.60 2.86 9.78
N ARG A 26 -16.11 1.74 10.30
CA ARG A 26 -16.70 0.39 10.14
C ARG A 26 -16.91 0.00 8.67
N TRP A 27 -15.98 0.42 7.81
CA TRP A 27 -15.95 0.02 6.41
C TRP A 27 -15.58 -1.45 6.24
N LEU A 28 -14.87 -2.02 7.21
CA LEU A 28 -14.43 -3.42 7.20
C LEU A 28 -14.67 -4.06 8.58
N PRO A 29 -14.87 -5.40 8.63
CA PRO A 29 -14.90 -6.13 9.90
C PRO A 29 -13.60 -5.94 10.69
N ARG A 30 -13.70 -5.95 12.03
CA ARG A 30 -12.53 -5.86 12.91
C ARG A 30 -11.61 -7.07 12.76
N GLY A 31 -10.31 -6.81 12.72
CA GLY A 31 -9.29 -7.84 12.54
C GLY A 31 -9.05 -8.21 11.08
N THR A 32 -9.64 -7.48 10.13
CA THR A 32 -9.37 -7.66 8.70
C THR A 32 -7.89 -7.45 8.41
N HIS A 33 -7.31 -6.40 9.01
CA HIS A 33 -5.89 -6.12 8.91
C HIS A 33 -5.18 -6.37 10.24
N GLN A 34 -4.02 -7.03 10.14
CA GLN A 34 -3.14 -7.28 11.28
C GLN A 34 -1.83 -6.52 11.03
N PHE A 35 -1.52 -5.55 11.89
CA PHE A 35 -0.40 -4.63 11.67
C PHE A 35 0.94 -5.35 11.40
N GLY A 36 1.23 -6.42 12.15
CA GLY A 36 2.44 -7.22 11.98
C GLY A 36 2.54 -7.98 10.65
N LYS A 37 1.44 -8.15 9.92
CA LYS A 37 1.39 -8.80 8.60
C LYS A 37 1.46 -7.81 7.43
N LEU A 38 1.43 -6.51 7.70
CA LEU A 38 1.60 -5.48 6.67
C LEU A 38 3.06 -5.47 6.18
N VAL A 39 3.26 -5.09 4.92
CA VAL A 39 4.56 -5.15 4.23
C VAL A 39 5.02 -3.74 3.91
N ARG A 40 6.26 -3.40 4.30
CA ARG A 40 6.86 -2.11 3.95
C ARG A 40 7.33 -2.10 2.49
N PRO A 41 7.36 -0.93 1.82
CA PRO A 41 7.83 -0.83 0.45
C PRO A 41 9.21 -1.47 0.22
N ASP A 42 10.17 -1.24 1.11
CA ASP A 42 11.52 -1.81 0.99
C ASP A 42 11.55 -3.35 1.07
N GLU A 43 10.68 -3.94 1.88
CA GLU A 43 10.53 -5.39 1.98
C GLU A 43 9.97 -5.99 0.68
N LEU A 44 8.93 -5.35 0.12
CA LEU A 44 8.35 -5.75 -1.15
C LEU A 44 9.36 -5.62 -2.29
N GLU A 45 10.04 -4.47 -2.37
CA GLU A 45 11.00 -4.19 -3.43
C GLU A 45 12.17 -5.18 -3.42
N LYS A 46 12.67 -5.53 -2.23
CA LYS A 46 13.70 -6.56 -2.08
C LYS A 46 13.21 -7.93 -2.57
N ALA A 47 11.97 -8.30 -2.26
CA ALA A 47 11.39 -9.56 -2.72
C ALA A 47 11.22 -9.59 -4.26
N LEU A 48 10.75 -8.48 -4.85
CA LEU A 48 10.61 -8.35 -6.30
C LEU A 48 11.97 -8.39 -7.01
N ALA A 49 12.98 -7.71 -6.47
CA ALA A 49 14.35 -7.77 -7.00
C ALA A 49 14.91 -9.20 -6.94
N GLY A 50 14.72 -9.90 -5.81
CA GLY A 50 15.12 -11.31 -5.67
C GLY A 50 14.41 -12.26 -6.64
N ALA A 51 13.25 -11.87 -7.16
CA ALA A 51 12.50 -12.60 -8.19
C ALA A 51 12.88 -12.20 -9.64
N GLY A 52 13.91 -11.37 -9.83
CA GLY A 52 14.35 -10.92 -11.15
C GLY A 52 13.42 -9.87 -11.77
N LEU A 53 12.75 -9.06 -10.94
CA LEU A 53 11.92 -7.94 -11.38
C LEU A 53 12.58 -6.60 -11.05
N THR A 54 12.38 -5.61 -11.91
CA THR A 54 12.79 -4.22 -11.70
C THR A 54 11.56 -3.34 -11.51
N ILE A 55 11.61 -2.43 -10.54
CA ILE A 55 10.52 -1.49 -10.28
C ILE A 55 10.57 -0.35 -11.28
N ILE A 56 9.43 -0.07 -11.92
CA ILE A 56 9.30 1.01 -12.91
C ILE A 56 8.40 2.15 -12.45
N ASP A 57 7.48 1.93 -11.50
CA ASP A 57 6.69 3.00 -10.89
C ASP A 57 6.26 2.67 -9.45
N ARG A 58 6.01 3.72 -8.67
CA ARG A 58 5.52 3.68 -7.29
C ARG A 58 4.54 4.81 -7.05
N THR A 59 3.41 4.53 -6.39
CA THR A 59 2.46 5.56 -6.00
C THR A 59 1.66 5.13 -4.78
N GLY A 60 1.30 6.07 -3.91
CA GLY A 60 0.23 5.86 -2.94
C GLY A 60 -1.14 6.21 -3.53
N VAL A 61 -2.19 5.93 -2.79
CA VAL A 61 -3.55 6.37 -3.13
C VAL A 61 -4.17 7.10 -1.94
N ALA A 62 -4.75 8.27 -2.21
CA ALA A 62 -5.43 9.09 -1.21
C ALA A 62 -6.88 9.35 -1.65
N TYR A 63 -7.78 9.35 -0.68
CA TYR A 63 -9.18 9.72 -0.89
C TYR A 63 -9.36 11.22 -0.67
N HIS A 64 -10.01 11.88 -1.63
CA HIS A 64 -10.32 13.30 -1.59
C HIS A 64 -11.80 13.49 -1.19
N PRO A 65 -12.11 13.75 0.10
CA PRO A 65 -13.49 13.68 0.60
C PRO A 65 -14.42 14.73 -0.02
N LEU A 66 -13.93 15.94 -0.30
CA LEU A 66 -14.75 17.00 -0.90
C LEU A 66 -15.17 16.71 -2.34
N ALA A 67 -14.41 15.86 -3.03
CA ALA A 67 -14.65 15.52 -4.43
C ALA A 67 -15.10 14.06 -4.60
N ASP A 68 -15.32 13.36 -3.47
CA ASP A 68 -15.68 11.95 -3.38
C ASP A 68 -14.93 11.06 -4.39
N ARG A 69 -13.60 11.21 -4.45
CA ARG A 69 -12.78 10.50 -5.43
C ARG A 69 -11.46 10.05 -4.85
N TRP A 70 -10.99 8.91 -5.35
CA TRP A 70 -9.64 8.44 -5.11
C TRP A 70 -8.67 9.00 -6.15
N GLN A 71 -7.46 9.31 -5.72
CA GLN A 71 -6.41 9.83 -6.60
C GLN A 71 -5.04 9.26 -6.24
N ARG A 72 -4.14 9.20 -7.22
CA ARG A 72 -2.73 8.89 -6.99
C ARG A 72 -2.11 9.94 -6.06
N SER A 73 -1.21 9.47 -5.21
CA SER A 73 -0.50 10.27 -4.23
C SER A 73 0.99 9.95 -4.27
N LYS A 74 1.81 10.93 -3.89
CA LYS A 74 3.23 10.72 -3.60
C LYS A 74 3.44 10.18 -2.18
N ASP A 75 2.46 10.37 -1.31
CA ASP A 75 2.46 9.85 0.06
C ASP A 75 2.10 8.36 0.04
N MET A 76 3.05 7.53 0.46
CA MET A 76 2.95 6.07 0.53
C MET A 76 2.85 5.56 1.98
N ASP A 77 2.63 6.44 2.96
CA ASP A 77 2.67 6.06 4.39
C ASP A 77 1.51 5.17 4.79
N VAL A 78 0.34 5.31 4.15
CA VAL A 78 -0.85 4.49 4.45
C VAL A 78 -0.90 3.26 3.56
N ASN A 79 -0.81 3.47 2.24
CA ASN A 79 -0.89 2.42 1.23
C ASN A 79 0.00 2.78 0.06
N TYR A 80 0.33 1.78 -0.74
CA TYR A 80 1.16 1.95 -1.92
C TYR A 80 0.86 0.91 -2.98
N MET A 81 1.19 1.29 -4.20
CA MET A 81 1.14 0.47 -5.39
C MET A 81 2.51 0.52 -6.06
N VAL A 82 2.92 -0.62 -6.60
CA VAL A 82 4.19 -0.81 -7.28
C VAL A 82 3.92 -1.45 -8.63
N LEU A 83 4.57 -0.91 -9.66
CA LEU A 83 4.64 -1.50 -10.99
C LEU A 83 6.05 -2.04 -11.21
N ALA A 84 6.15 -3.31 -11.58
CA ALA A 84 7.41 -3.97 -11.87
C ALA A 84 7.37 -4.74 -13.19
N GLU A 85 8.53 -4.91 -13.80
CA GLU A 85 8.71 -5.71 -15.00
C GLU A 85 9.91 -6.64 -14.90
N LYS A 86 10.03 -7.58 -15.84
CA LYS A 86 11.18 -8.50 -15.87
C LYS A 86 12.45 -7.68 -16.03
N ALA A 87 13.44 -7.93 -15.17
CA ALA A 87 14.74 -7.29 -15.30
C ALA A 87 15.33 -7.58 -16.68
N PRO A 88 15.94 -6.57 -17.34
CA PRO A 88 16.73 -6.80 -18.54
C PRO A 88 17.82 -7.85 -18.26
N VAL A 89 18.00 -8.78 -19.19
CA VAL A 89 19.10 -9.76 -19.16
C VAL A 89 20.41 -9.07 -19.55
#